data_AF-A0A535WYK0-F1
#
_entry.id   AF-A0A535WYK0-F1
#
_cell.length_a   1.000
_cell.length_b   1.000
_cell.length_c   1.000
_cell.angle_alpha   90.00
_cell.angle_beta   90.00
_cell.angle_gamma   90.00
#
_symmetry.space_group_name_H-M   'P 1'
#
loop_
_entity.id
_entity.type
_entity.pdbx_description
1 polymer ?
#
loop_
_entity_poly.entity_id
_entity_poly.type
_entity_poly.pdbx_seq_one_letter_code
_entity_poly.pdbx_strand_id
1 'polypeptide(L)'
;MGADRVVPGPRAEPGSRLVPAARPVQARRRRRGDLLAHARLLRRDRVPVRADARPPGERVREQAPRLRPRRHARASIAKGVITIVVATITIAFMTFFMLLEGPVWVDRFYCLLPESSQPRWRQVGFDIYRTVGGYVTGNLLISLIAGGLTTVVLLIMGVPFAVALGLIVAVLDLIPLAGATIAAILIGIVAFLHSIVAGVVV
;
A
#
# COMPACT_ATOMS: atom_id res chain seq x y z
N MET A 1 -53.50 -47.70 -12.75
CA MET A 1 -54.20 -48.95 -12.40
C MET A 1 -53.43 -50.09 -13.01
N GLY A 2 -52.73 -50.88 -12.17
CA GLY A 2 -52.20 -52.21 -12.46
C GLY A 2 -50.97 -52.29 -13.36
N ALA A 3 -50.04 -53.22 -13.18
CA ALA A 3 -49.83 -54.17 -12.10
C ALA A 3 -48.46 -54.82 -12.35
N ASP A 4 -47.81 -55.16 -11.24
CA ASP A 4 -46.77 -56.17 -11.09
C ASP A 4 -46.87 -57.33 -12.09
N ARG A 5 -45.71 -57.77 -12.62
CA ARG A 5 -45.53 -59.16 -13.05
C ARG A 5 -44.16 -59.68 -12.61
N VAL A 6 -44.20 -60.32 -11.45
CA VAL A 6 -43.32 -61.42 -11.03
C VAL A 6 -43.41 -62.58 -12.03
N VAL A 7 -42.27 -63.11 -12.50
CA VAL A 7 -42.14 -64.51 -12.94
C VAL A 7 -40.73 -65.06 -12.57
N PRO A 8 -40.59 -66.32 -12.09
CA PRO A 8 -39.44 -66.80 -11.32
C PRO A 8 -38.59 -67.92 -11.98
N GLY A 9 -37.44 -68.24 -11.38
CA GLY A 9 -36.80 -69.58 -11.40
C GLY A 9 -35.27 -69.57 -11.62
N PRO A 10 -34.53 -70.68 -11.39
CA PRO A 10 -34.77 -71.82 -10.49
C PRO A 10 -33.55 -72.14 -9.57
N ARG A 11 -33.88 -72.74 -8.42
CA ARG A 11 -33.16 -73.74 -7.59
C ARG A 11 -31.68 -74.03 -7.92
N ALA A 12 -30.78 -73.69 -6.99
CA ALA A 12 -29.46 -74.30 -6.88
C ALA A 12 -29.49 -75.41 -5.82
N GLU A 13 -29.49 -76.66 -6.26
CA GLU A 13 -29.19 -77.83 -5.42
C GLU A 13 -27.65 -78.03 -5.32
N PRO A 14 -27.18 -78.71 -4.26
CA PRO A 14 -25.84 -78.54 -3.72
C PRO A 14 -24.87 -79.64 -4.17
N GLY A 15 -23.58 -79.29 -4.11
CA GLY A 15 -22.51 -80.27 -3.88
C GLY A 15 -21.86 -80.84 -5.14
N SER A 16 -20.63 -80.42 -5.39
CA SER A 16 -19.56 -81.35 -5.74
C SER A 16 -18.20 -80.67 -5.55
N ARG A 17 -17.54 -81.11 -4.49
CA ARG A 17 -16.10 -80.92 -4.31
C ARG A 17 -15.40 -81.63 -5.45
N LEU A 18 -14.64 -80.90 -6.27
CA LEU A 18 -13.60 -81.46 -7.11
C LEU A 18 -12.29 -80.67 -6.86
N VAL A 19 -11.44 -81.35 -6.10
CA VAL A 19 -9.97 -81.41 -6.12
C VAL A 19 -9.24 -80.31 -6.93
N PRO A 20 -8.28 -79.58 -6.30
CA PRO A 20 -7.60 -78.46 -6.92
C PRO A 20 -6.61 -78.91 -8.00
N ALA A 21 -6.74 -78.31 -9.19
CA ALA A 21 -5.74 -78.38 -10.25
C ALA A 21 -4.38 -77.86 -9.77
N ALA A 22 -3.35 -78.70 -9.89
CA ALA A 22 -1.97 -78.36 -9.61
C ALA A 22 -1.54 -77.13 -10.43
N ARG A 23 -1.26 -76.02 -9.76
CA ARG A 23 -0.73 -74.80 -10.39
C ARG A 23 0.75 -75.01 -10.75
N PRO A 24 1.19 -74.60 -11.95
CA PRO A 24 2.56 -74.80 -12.40
C PRO A 24 3.56 -73.99 -11.56
N VAL A 25 4.72 -74.61 -11.29
CA VAL A 25 5.90 -74.10 -10.55
C VAL A 25 6.44 -72.75 -11.09
N GLN A 26 5.97 -72.29 -12.24
CA GLN A 26 6.37 -71.03 -12.88
C GLN A 26 5.98 -69.76 -12.10
N ALA A 27 4.94 -69.80 -11.26
CA ALA A 27 4.54 -68.64 -10.45
C ALA A 27 5.59 -68.23 -9.39
N ARG A 28 6.48 -69.16 -8.99
CA ARG A 28 7.53 -68.89 -7.99
C ARG A 28 8.74 -68.17 -8.57
N ARG A 29 9.01 -68.28 -9.88
CA ARG A 29 10.13 -67.58 -10.54
C ARG A 29 9.83 -66.11 -10.82
N ARG A 30 8.60 -65.73 -11.18
CA ARG A 30 8.21 -64.32 -11.35
C ARG A 30 8.32 -63.52 -10.05
N ARG A 31 7.86 -64.09 -8.93
CA ARG A 31 7.92 -63.44 -7.61
C ARG A 31 9.33 -63.07 -7.15
N ARG A 32 10.36 -63.84 -7.54
CA ARG A 32 11.77 -63.53 -7.19
C ARG A 32 12.31 -62.37 -8.02
N GLY A 33 11.88 -62.22 -9.27
CA GLY A 33 12.21 -61.06 -10.11
C GLY A 33 11.57 -59.78 -9.58
N ASP A 34 10.31 -59.85 -9.16
CA ASP A 34 9.56 -58.71 -8.61
C ASP A 34 10.11 -58.27 -7.25
N LEU A 35 10.56 -59.20 -6.41
CA LEU A 35 11.22 -58.90 -5.14
C LEU A 35 12.58 -58.22 -5.34
N LEU A 36 13.36 -58.64 -6.35
CA LEU A 36 14.62 -57.97 -6.69
C LEU A 36 14.40 -56.60 -7.34
N ALA A 37 13.31 -56.43 -8.09
CA ALA A 37 12.90 -55.13 -8.63
C ALA A 37 12.43 -54.17 -7.53
N HIS A 38 11.60 -54.64 -6.59
CA HIS A 38 11.19 -53.85 -5.41
C HIS A 38 12.36 -53.52 -4.48
N ALA A 39 13.30 -54.45 -4.27
CA ALA A 39 14.51 -54.19 -3.47
C ALA A 39 15.45 -53.17 -4.14
N ARG A 40 15.45 -53.09 -5.47
CA ARG A 40 16.21 -52.06 -6.21
C ARG A 40 15.54 -50.68 -6.14
N LEU A 41 14.21 -50.61 -6.12
CA LEU A 41 13.48 -49.35 -5.95
C LEU A 41 13.69 -48.76 -4.54
N LEU A 42 13.66 -49.59 -3.50
CA LEU A 42 13.98 -49.17 -2.12
C LEU A 42 15.45 -48.73 -1.93
N ARG A 43 16.34 -49.10 -2.84
CA ARG A 43 17.75 -48.68 -2.83
C ARG A 43 17.99 -47.37 -3.61
N ARG A 44 17.06 -46.97 -4.48
CA ARG A 44 17.24 -45.83 -5.39
C ARG A 44 16.77 -44.49 -4.79
N ASP A 45 15.88 -44.54 -3.79
CA ASP A 45 15.40 -43.35 -3.06
C ASP A 45 16.09 -43.12 -1.72
N ARG A 46 17.24 -43.75 -1.49
CA ARG A 46 18.17 -43.21 -0.50
C ARG A 46 18.77 -41.95 -1.11
N VAL A 47 18.03 -40.85 -0.97
CA VAL A 47 18.59 -39.49 -1.00
C VAL A 47 19.86 -39.61 -0.17
N PRO A 48 21.07 -39.39 -0.74
CA PRO A 48 22.21 -39.19 0.09
C PRO A 48 21.87 -37.92 0.86
N VAL A 49 21.36 -38.08 2.09
CA VAL A 49 21.48 -37.07 3.12
C VAL A 49 22.99 -37.00 3.29
N ARG A 50 23.61 -36.21 2.42
CA ARG A 50 24.93 -35.66 2.62
C ARG A 50 24.70 -34.90 3.91
N ALA A 51 24.95 -35.58 5.02
CA ALA A 51 25.19 -34.93 6.28
C ALA A 51 26.36 -34.02 5.92
N ASP A 52 26.01 -32.80 5.56
CA ASP A 52 26.95 -31.80 5.14
C ASP A 52 27.76 -31.58 6.41
N ALA A 53 28.85 -32.32 6.53
CA ALA A 53 29.78 -32.30 7.64
C ALA A 53 30.59 -31.00 7.62
N ARG A 54 30.04 -29.96 6.98
CA ARG A 54 30.38 -28.58 7.29
C ARG A 54 30.10 -28.40 8.77
N PRO A 55 31.14 -28.11 9.58
CA PRO A 55 30.96 -27.88 11.00
C PRO A 55 29.88 -26.81 11.20
N PRO A 56 29.08 -26.87 12.29
CA PRO A 56 27.98 -25.94 12.53
C PRO A 56 28.36 -24.46 12.35
N GLY A 57 29.64 -24.12 12.57
CA GLY A 57 30.18 -22.78 12.38
C GLY A 57 30.25 -22.26 10.93
N GLU A 58 30.35 -23.13 9.92
CA GLU A 58 30.36 -22.69 8.50
C GLU A 58 28.97 -22.26 8.02
N ARG A 59 27.93 -22.99 8.42
CA ARG A 59 26.53 -22.64 8.07
C ARG A 59 26.12 -21.29 8.64
N VAL A 60 26.61 -20.95 9.83
CA VAL A 60 26.40 -19.65 10.49
C VAL A 60 27.18 -18.53 9.80
N ARG A 61 28.41 -18.79 9.33
CA ARG A 61 29.22 -17.81 8.57
C ARG A 61 28.62 -17.47 7.21
N GLU A 62 27.98 -18.44 6.56
CA GLU A 62 27.33 -18.25 5.25
C GLU A 62 25.95 -17.55 5.38
N GLN A 63 25.28 -17.69 6.53
CA GLN A 63 24.03 -16.98 6.86
C GLN A 63 24.23 -15.59 7.50
N ALA A 64 25.40 -15.31 8.07
CA ALA A 64 25.75 -14.04 8.70
C ALA A 64 25.55 -12.77 7.81
N PRO A 65 25.72 -12.81 6.47
CA PRO A 65 25.46 -11.63 5.64
C PRO A 65 23.98 -11.21 5.60
N ARG A 66 23.05 -12.16 5.81
CA ARG A 66 21.59 -11.91 5.77
C ARG A 66 21.04 -11.34 7.08
N LEU A 67 21.82 -11.44 8.16
CA LEU A 67 21.52 -10.88 9.47
C LEU A 67 22.25 -9.56 9.73
N ARG A 68 22.84 -8.91 8.70
CA ARG A 68 23.29 -7.52 8.80
C ARG A 68 22.06 -6.65 9.13
N PRO A 69 21.88 -6.23 10.38
CA PRO A 69 20.62 -5.64 10.82
C PRO A 69 20.53 -4.24 10.23
N ARG A 70 19.38 -3.88 9.64
CA ARG A 70 18.57 -2.63 9.69
C ARG A 70 19.19 -1.26 10.07
N ARG A 71 20.52 -1.11 10.16
CA ARG A 71 21.23 0.14 10.47
C ARG A 71 20.99 1.21 9.40
N HIS A 72 20.76 0.78 8.15
CA HIS A 72 20.43 1.67 7.05
C HIS A 72 19.04 2.32 7.16
N ALA A 73 18.08 1.69 7.84
CA ALA A 73 16.71 2.22 7.97
C ALA A 73 16.58 3.34 9.02
N ARG A 74 17.36 3.27 10.11
CA ARG A 74 17.42 4.37 11.10
C ARG A 74 18.23 5.54 10.58
N ALA A 75 19.33 5.25 9.88
CA ALA A 75 20.15 6.27 9.24
C ALA A 75 19.38 7.01 8.12
N SER A 76 18.49 6.34 7.38
CA SER A 76 17.68 6.98 6.34
C SER A 76 16.63 7.94 6.91
N ILE A 77 16.00 7.60 8.04
CA ILE A 77 15.02 8.50 8.70
C ILE A 77 15.73 9.74 9.24
N ALA A 78 16.84 9.58 9.96
CA ALA A 78 17.61 10.71 10.49
C ALA A 78 18.13 11.62 9.37
N LYS A 79 18.62 11.03 8.27
CA LYS A 79 19.04 11.79 7.09
C LYS A 79 17.87 12.54 6.44
N GLY A 80 16.71 11.91 6.30
CA GLY A 80 15.51 12.53 5.74
C GLY A 80 15.04 13.74 6.54
N VAL A 81 15.01 13.63 7.88
CA VAL A 81 14.65 14.76 8.76
C VAL A 81 15.64 15.92 8.58
N ILE A 82 16.94 15.65 8.59
CA ILE A 82 17.97 16.67 8.37
C ILE A 82 17.79 17.33 7.00
N THR A 83 17.54 16.56 5.94
CA THR A 83 17.29 17.10 4.60
C THR A 83 16.07 18.01 4.56
N ILE A 84 14.95 17.61 5.19
CA ILE A 84 13.74 18.46 5.24
C ILE A 84 14.04 19.75 5.99
N VAL A 85 14.68 19.68 7.16
CA VAL A 85 15.01 20.87 7.95
C VAL A 85 15.91 21.83 7.16
N VAL A 86 16.98 21.32 6.56
CA VAL A 86 17.89 22.15 5.76
C VAL A 86 17.17 22.71 4.53
N ALA A 87 16.34 21.92 3.86
CA ALA A 87 15.56 22.39 2.71
C ALA A 87 14.56 23.48 3.12
N THR A 88 13.81 23.30 4.21
CA THR A 88 12.87 24.31 4.73
C THR A 88 13.60 25.59 5.10
N ILE A 89 14.74 25.51 5.79
CA ILE A 89 15.56 26.68 6.10
C ILE A 89 16.00 27.36 4.80
N THR A 90 16.56 26.60 3.86
CA THR A 90 17.02 27.15 2.58
C THR A 90 15.89 27.84 1.82
N ILE A 91 14.73 27.19 1.70
CA ILE A 91 13.54 27.75 1.06
C ILE A 91 13.12 29.04 1.78
N ALA A 92 13.04 29.03 3.11
CA ALA A 92 12.66 30.21 3.89
C ALA A 92 13.64 31.38 3.68
N PHE A 93 14.96 31.12 3.69
CA PHE A 93 15.98 32.13 3.39
C PHE A 93 15.83 32.65 1.96
N MET A 94 15.68 31.78 0.97
CA MET A 94 15.48 32.19 -0.43
C MET A 94 14.21 33.01 -0.58
N THR A 95 13.09 32.58 0.00
CA THR A 95 11.83 33.33 -0.01
C THR A 95 11.99 34.68 0.67
N PHE A 96 12.67 34.75 1.81
CA PHE A 96 12.92 36.02 2.51
C PHE A 96 13.72 36.99 1.64
N PHE A 97 14.83 36.55 1.05
CA PHE A 97 15.62 37.37 0.13
C PHE A 97 14.80 37.78 -1.11
N MET A 98 14.08 36.84 -1.74
CA MET A 98 13.19 37.16 -2.87
C MET A 98 12.10 38.19 -2.52
N LEU A 99 11.55 38.16 -1.31
CA LEU A 99 10.60 39.17 -0.84
C LEU A 99 11.27 40.51 -0.57
N LEU A 100 12.50 40.51 -0.04
CA LEU A 100 13.28 41.71 0.25
C LEU A 100 13.75 42.42 -1.03
N GLU A 101 14.32 41.69 -1.98
CA GLU A 101 14.79 42.24 -3.26
C GLU A 101 13.68 42.37 -4.32
N GLY A 102 12.55 41.69 -4.14
CA GLY A 102 11.45 41.63 -5.10
C GLY A 102 11.01 43.01 -5.63
N PRO A 103 10.74 44.01 -4.77
CA PRO A 103 10.37 45.36 -5.22
C PRO A 103 11.42 46.01 -6.13
N VAL A 104 12.70 45.84 -5.82
CA VAL A 104 13.81 46.38 -6.62
C VAL A 104 13.86 45.72 -8.00
N TRP A 105 13.65 44.40 -8.06
CA TRP A 105 13.59 43.68 -9.34
C TRP A 105 12.38 44.10 -10.18
N VAL A 106 11.23 44.31 -9.55
CA VAL A 106 10.02 44.81 -10.21
C VAL A 106 10.24 46.22 -10.76
N ASP A 107 10.87 47.12 -9.99
CA ASP A 107 11.19 48.47 -10.47
C ASP A 107 12.17 48.45 -11.65
N ARG A 108 13.22 47.62 -11.58
CA ARG A 108 14.16 47.42 -12.70
C ARG A 108 13.45 46.89 -13.95
N PHE A 109 12.47 46.00 -13.78
CA PHE A 109 11.67 45.50 -14.89
C PHE A 109 10.85 46.61 -15.55
N TYR A 110 10.25 47.51 -14.76
CA TYR A 110 9.54 48.67 -15.31
C TYR A 110 10.48 49.66 -16.04
N CYS A 111 11.73 49.80 -15.62
CA CYS A 111 12.72 50.64 -16.32
C CYS A 111 13.09 50.14 -17.72
N LEU A 112 12.79 48.87 -18.07
CA LEU A 112 12.97 48.35 -19.43
C LEU A 112 11.87 48.82 -20.40
N LEU A 113 10.77 49.37 -19.87
CA LEU A 113 9.66 49.90 -20.65
C LEU A 113 9.86 51.39 -20.96
N PRO A 114 9.34 51.89 -22.10
CA PRO A 114 9.33 53.32 -22.40
C PRO A 114 8.65 54.14 -21.29
N GLU A 115 9.26 55.27 -20.91
CA GLU A 115 8.81 56.12 -19.78
C GLU A 115 7.33 56.49 -19.85
N SER A 116 6.81 56.76 -21.05
CA SER A 116 5.40 57.12 -21.28
C SER A 116 4.41 56.00 -20.90
N SER A 117 4.86 54.74 -20.90
CA SER A 117 4.01 53.57 -20.62
C SER A 117 4.15 53.05 -19.19
N GLN A 118 5.21 53.44 -18.47
CA GLN A 118 5.50 52.93 -17.11
C GLN A 118 4.35 53.15 -16.12
N PRO A 119 3.67 54.32 -16.05
CA PRO A 119 2.58 54.53 -15.11
C PRO A 119 1.42 53.55 -15.33
N ARG A 120 1.06 53.30 -16.60
CA ARG A 120 -0.01 52.37 -16.97
C ARG A 120 0.32 50.94 -16.55
N TRP A 121 1.55 50.47 -16.80
CA TRP A 121 1.96 49.11 -16.43
C TRP A 121 2.09 48.93 -14.91
N ARG A 122 2.56 49.96 -14.18
CA ARG A 122 2.59 49.96 -12.71
C ARG A 122 1.18 49.82 -12.13
N GLN A 123 0.19 50.50 -12.72
CA GLN A 123 -1.20 50.40 -12.30
C GLN A 123 -1.75 48.99 -12.52
N VAL A 124 -1.49 48.37 -13.67
CA VAL A 124 -1.87 46.97 -13.94
C VAL A 124 -1.23 46.02 -12.92
N GLY A 125 0.06 46.19 -12.62
CA GLY A 125 0.75 45.39 -11.62
C GLY A 125 0.12 45.53 -10.22
N PHE A 126 -0.26 46.75 -9.84
CA PHE A 126 -0.97 47.01 -8.58
C PHE A 126 -2.36 46.35 -8.55
N ASP A 127 -3.12 46.41 -9.64
CA ASP A 127 -4.43 45.78 -9.74
C ASP A 127 -4.34 44.24 -9.63
N ILE A 128 -3.32 43.64 -10.25
CA ILE A 128 -3.01 42.20 -10.12
C ILE A 128 -2.67 41.88 -8.66
N TYR A 129 -1.75 42.64 -8.04
CA TYR A 129 -1.36 42.42 -6.64
C TYR A 129 -2.57 42.49 -5.70
N ARG A 130 -3.44 43.50 -5.88
CA ARG A 130 -4.66 43.66 -5.07
C ARG A 130 -5.64 42.51 -5.28
N THR A 131 -5.82 42.05 -6.53
CA THR A 131 -6.70 40.93 -6.85
C THR A 131 -6.21 39.62 -6.25
N VAL A 132 -4.92 39.31 -6.43
CA VAL A 132 -4.30 38.09 -5.89
C VAL A 132 -4.28 38.12 -4.36
N GLY A 133 -3.89 39.24 -3.76
CA GLY A 133 -3.91 39.41 -2.29
C GLY A 133 -5.31 39.27 -1.71
N GLY A 134 -6.32 39.85 -2.36
CA GLY A 134 -7.73 39.70 -1.98
C GLY A 134 -8.20 38.24 -2.08
N TYR A 135 -7.83 37.54 -3.15
CA TYR A 135 -8.13 36.12 -3.32
C TYR A 135 -7.49 35.25 -2.23
N VAL A 136 -6.20 35.42 -1.95
CA VAL A 136 -5.48 34.64 -0.91
C VAL A 136 -6.08 34.91 0.46
N THR A 137 -6.42 36.16 0.77
CA THR A 137 -7.07 36.52 2.04
C THR A 137 -8.46 35.90 2.16
N GLY A 138 -9.23 35.93 1.07
CA GLY A 138 -10.53 35.27 1.00
C GLY A 138 -10.42 33.74 1.17
N ASN A 139 -9.45 33.11 0.51
CA ASN A 139 -9.21 31.68 0.64
C ASN A 139 -8.81 31.30 2.07
N LEU A 140 -7.93 32.07 2.71
CA LEU A 140 -7.56 31.84 4.10
C LEU A 140 -8.78 31.85 5.05
N LEU A 141 -9.71 32.78 4.83
CA LEU A 141 -10.96 32.84 5.58
C LEU A 141 -11.85 31.62 5.29
N ILE A 142 -12.01 31.25 4.02
CA ILE A 142 -12.79 30.07 3.60
C ILE A 142 -12.21 28.80 4.23
N SER A 143 -10.89 28.61 4.18
CA SER A 143 -10.22 27.43 4.73
C SER A 143 -10.35 27.35 6.25
N LEU A 144 -10.30 28.49 6.95
CA LEU A 144 -10.57 28.53 8.38
C LEU A 144 -12.01 28.13 8.70
N ILE A 145 -12.97 28.63 7.93
CA ILE A 145 -14.39 28.26 8.06
C ILE A 145 -14.57 26.76 7.75
N ALA A 146 -13.99 26.25 6.67
CA ALA A 146 -14.10 24.86 6.26
C ALA A 146 -13.51 23.90 7.30
N GLY A 147 -12.31 24.18 7.81
CA GLY A 147 -11.71 23.38 8.88
C GLY A 147 -12.47 23.49 10.20
N GLY A 148 -12.98 24.68 10.53
CA GLY A 148 -13.82 24.91 11.71
C GLY A 148 -15.13 24.13 11.65
N LEU A 149 -15.86 24.22 10.53
CA LEU A 149 -17.10 23.47 10.31
C LEU A 149 -16.85 21.97 10.31
N THR A 150 -15.80 21.51 9.62
CA THR A 150 -15.42 20.09 9.63
C THR A 150 -15.14 19.62 11.06
N THR A 151 -14.42 20.40 11.86
CA THR A 151 -14.19 20.08 13.28
C THR A 151 -15.49 19.93 14.04
N VAL A 152 -16.42 20.88 13.89
CA VAL A 152 -17.73 20.85 14.58
C VAL A 152 -18.53 19.63 14.16
N VAL A 153 -18.62 19.33 12.86
CA VAL A 153 -19.34 18.15 12.35
C VAL A 153 -18.72 16.87 12.90
N LEU A 154 -17.40 16.72 12.84
CA LEU A 154 -16.70 15.54 13.33
C LEU A 154 -16.87 15.36 14.86
N LEU A 155 -16.89 16.45 15.63
CA LEU A 155 -17.17 16.42 17.07
C LEU A 155 -18.59 15.94 17.37
N ILE A 156 -19.59 16.47 16.64
CA ILE A 156 -20.99 16.05 16.77
C ILE A 156 -21.14 14.56 16.44
N MET A 157 -20.43 14.09 15.41
CA MET A 157 -20.45 12.69 14.97
C MET A 157 -19.61 11.75 15.83
N GLY A 158 -18.88 12.25 16.82
CA GLY A 158 -18.04 11.43 17.71
C GLY A 158 -16.77 10.87 17.05
N VAL A 159 -16.34 11.43 15.91
CA VAL A 159 -15.15 10.97 15.20
C VAL A 159 -13.89 11.36 16.01
N PRO A 160 -12.98 10.41 16.30
CA PRO A 160 -11.77 10.71 17.04
C PRO A 160 -10.87 11.68 16.28
N PHE A 161 -10.09 12.49 17.01
CA PHE A 161 -9.17 13.47 16.45
C PHE A 161 -9.83 14.58 15.59
N ALA A 162 -11.12 14.87 15.80
CA ALA A 162 -11.89 15.87 15.06
C ALA A 162 -11.15 17.21 14.85
N VAL A 163 -10.52 17.76 15.90
CA VAL A 163 -9.76 19.03 15.82
C VAL A 163 -8.53 18.89 14.92
N ALA A 164 -7.79 17.79 15.02
CA ALA A 164 -6.62 17.56 14.18
C ALA A 164 -7.01 17.36 12.71
N LEU A 165 -8.12 16.65 12.46
CA LEU A 165 -8.67 16.43 11.12
C LEU A 165 -9.18 17.74 10.51
N GLY A 166 -9.90 18.57 11.27
CA GLY A 166 -10.34 19.89 10.79
C GLY A 166 -9.17 20.85 10.55
N LEU A 167 -8.10 20.78 11.34
CA LEU A 167 -6.86 21.51 11.05
C LEU A 167 -6.23 21.06 9.73
N ILE A 168 -6.21 19.75 9.45
CA ILE A 168 -5.76 19.22 8.16
C ILE A 168 -6.61 19.77 7.02
N VAL A 169 -7.95 19.83 7.17
CA VAL A 169 -8.82 20.47 6.17
C VAL A 169 -8.46 21.92 5.97
N ALA A 170 -8.32 22.72 7.03
CA ALA A 170 -7.95 24.13 6.90
C ALA A 170 -6.61 24.33 6.19
N VAL A 171 -5.62 23.48 6.44
CA VAL A 171 -4.30 23.57 5.79
C VAL A 171 -4.36 23.10 4.34
N LEU A 172 -5.07 22.01 4.06
CA LEU A 172 -5.18 21.48 2.69
C LEU A 172 -6.00 22.42 1.81
N ASP A 173 -7.15 22.90 2.29
CA ASP A 173 -8.04 23.81 1.59
C ASP A 173 -7.37 25.15 1.24
N LEU A 174 -6.30 25.51 1.95
CA LEU A 174 -5.48 26.68 1.62
C LEU A 174 -4.84 26.58 0.23
N ILE A 175 -4.73 25.37 -0.34
CA ILE A 175 -4.26 25.12 -1.71
C ILE A 175 -5.45 25.31 -2.67
N PRO A 176 -5.48 26.39 -3.48
CA PRO A 176 -6.53 26.62 -4.45
C PRO A 176 -6.75 25.43 -5.39
N LEU A 177 -8.02 25.17 -5.73
CA LEU A 177 -8.48 24.17 -6.71
C LEU A 177 -8.23 22.70 -6.34
N ALA A 178 -7.18 22.37 -5.59
CA ALA A 178 -6.83 21.00 -5.21
C ALA A 178 -7.15 20.69 -3.74
N GLY A 179 -7.05 21.71 -2.87
CA GLY A 179 -7.11 21.57 -1.43
C GLY A 179 -8.38 20.93 -0.91
N ALA A 180 -9.54 21.51 -1.27
CA ALA A 180 -10.86 21.00 -0.90
C ALA A 180 -11.05 19.54 -1.33
N THR A 181 -10.65 19.18 -2.55
CA THR A 181 -10.81 17.82 -3.07
C THR A 181 -9.94 16.82 -2.32
N ILE A 182 -8.67 17.16 -2.08
CA ILE A 182 -7.76 16.30 -1.32
C ILE A 182 -8.27 16.15 0.12
N ALA A 183 -8.68 17.25 0.75
CA ALA A 183 -9.25 17.25 2.10
C ALA A 183 -10.51 16.38 2.19
N ALA A 184 -11.46 16.54 1.27
CA ALA A 184 -12.70 15.78 1.21
C ALA A 184 -12.43 14.28 1.05
N ILE A 185 -11.50 13.88 0.18
CA ILE A 185 -11.11 12.47 0.03
C ILE A 185 -10.51 11.94 1.35
N LEU A 186 -9.56 12.67 1.93
CA LEU A 186 -8.83 12.24 3.12
C LEU A 186 -9.77 12.09 4.32
N ILE A 187 -10.58 13.12 4.57
CA ILE A 187 -11.52 13.14 5.70
C ILE A 187 -12.70 12.21 5.44
N GLY A 188 -13.23 12.16 4.22
CA GLY A 188 -14.30 11.24 3.84
C GLY A 188 -13.91 9.79 4.15
N ILE A 189 -12.70 9.36 3.77
CA ILE A 189 -12.19 8.02 4.12
C ILE A 189 -12.20 7.81 5.64
N VAL A 190 -11.65 8.74 6.41
CA VAL A 190 -11.59 8.62 7.88
C VAL A 190 -12.99 8.56 8.50
N ALA A 191 -13.91 9.39 8.01
CA ALA A 191 -15.29 9.45 8.49
C ALA A 191 -16.07 8.18 8.12
N PHE A 192 -15.92 7.65 6.90
CA PHE A 192 -16.52 6.37 6.47
C PHE A 192 -16.01 5.18 7.30
N LEU A 193 -14.73 5.18 7.67
CA LEU A 193 -14.17 4.15 8.54
C LEU A 193 -14.75 4.22 9.96
N HIS A 194 -15.22 5.39 10.39
CA HIS A 194 -15.89 5.55 11.68
C HIS A 194 -17.37 5.14 11.61
N SER A 195 -18.13 5.70 10.67
CA SER A 195 -19.52 5.29 10.39
C SER A 195 -19.98 5.75 9.01
N ILE A 196 -20.95 5.04 8.43
CA ILE A 196 -21.55 5.41 7.14
C ILE A 196 -22.18 6.80 7.21
N VAL A 197 -22.86 7.13 8.32
CA VAL A 197 -23.53 8.44 8.48
C VAL A 197 -22.48 9.55 8.54
N ALA A 198 -21.38 9.37 9.27
CA ALA A 198 -20.32 10.38 9.33
C ALA A 198 -19.69 10.63 7.95
N GLY A 199 -19.45 9.58 7.16
CA GLY A 199 -18.86 9.72 5.84
C GLY A 199 -19.75 10.39 4.79
N VAL A 200 -21.08 10.37 4.97
CA VAL A 200 -22.03 11.07 4.07
C VAL A 200 -22.26 12.51 4.48
N VAL A 201 -22.18 12.81 5.78
CA VAL A 201 -22.44 14.14 6.34
C VAL A 201 -21.26 15.10 6.18
N VAL A 202 -20.04 14.57 6.23
CA VAL A 202 -18.78 15.33 6.11
C VAL A 202 -18.38 15.49 4.65
#